data_AF-A0A7X9CJE3-F1
#
_entry.id   AF-A0A7X9CJE3-F1
#
_cell.length_a   1.000
_cell.length_b   1.000
_cell.length_c   1.000
_cell.angle_alpha   90.00
_cell.angle_beta   90.00
_cell.angle_gamma   90.00
#
_symmetry.space_group_name_H-M   'P 1'
#
loop_
_entity.id
_entity.type
_entity.pdbx_description
1 polymer ?
#
loop_
_entity_poly.entity_id
_entity_poly.type
_entity_poly.pdbx_seq_one_letter_code
_entity_poly.pdbx_strand_id
1 'polypeptide(L)' 'MVASGDIDYTICDKEVAVRLADHFPEIDIDTDISFTQVESWALRPDALHLLDSLNSWLSRFRETRQFDLIFRRYYKE' A
#
# COMPACT_ATOMS: atom_id res chain seq x y z
N MET A 1 19.60 3.76 4.39
CA MET A 1 20.29 3.26 3.19
C MET A 1 20.33 4.32 2.10
N VAL A 2 19.20 4.68 1.48
CA VAL A 2 19.20 5.81 0.50
C VAL A 2 19.50 7.14 1.20
N ALA A 3 18.75 7.50 2.25
CA ALA A 3 18.97 8.74 3.01
C ALA A 3 20.37 8.81 3.68
N SER A 4 20.98 7.66 3.98
CA SER A 4 22.35 7.57 4.53
C SER A 4 23.45 7.54 3.46
N GLY A 5 23.10 7.45 2.16
CA GLY A 5 24.05 7.37 1.06
C GLY A 5 24.71 6.01 0.86
N ASP A 6 24.20 4.95 1.49
CA ASP A 6 24.73 3.58 1.32
C ASP A 6 24.36 2.98 -0.05
N ILE A 7 23.26 3.46 -0.66
CA ILE A 7 22.77 3.07 -1.99
C ILE A 7 22.21 4.29 -2.71
N ASP A 8 22.34 4.33 -4.04
CA ASP A 8 21.93 5.49 -4.84
C ASP A 8 20.40 5.61 -4.99
N TYR A 9 19.71 4.49 -5.26
CA TYR A 9 18.27 4.48 -5.56
C TYR A 9 17.56 3.24 -5.01
N THR A 10 16.26 3.35 -4.76
CA THR A 10 15.36 2.24 -4.45
C THR A 10 14.01 2.45 -5.11
N ILE A 11 13.24 1.38 -5.31
CA ILE A 11 11.86 1.44 -5.81
C ILE A 11 10.93 1.04 -4.67
N CYS A 12 9.87 1.80 -4.44
CA CYS A 12 8.84 1.50 -3.43
C CYS A 12 7.47 2.09 -3.84
N ASP A 13 6.43 1.71 -3.12
CA ASP A 13 5.08 2.25 -3.32
C ASP A 13 5.01 3.74 -2.95
N LYS A 14 4.26 4.51 -3.74
CA LYS A 14 4.11 5.96 -3.58
C LYS A 14 3.66 6.36 -2.17
N GLU A 15 2.67 5.66 -1.62
CA GLU A 15 2.15 5.90 -0.27
C GLU A 15 3.18 5.64 0.85
N VAL A 16 4.17 4.78 0.59
CA VAL A 16 5.28 4.55 1.51
C VAL A 16 6.32 5.66 1.34
N ALA A 17 6.63 6.04 0.10
CA ALA A 17 7.58 7.10 -0.20
C ALA A 17 7.17 8.45 0.42
N VAL A 18 5.89 8.84 0.28
CA VAL A 18 5.33 10.08 0.87
C VAL A 18 5.50 10.09 2.39
N ARG A 19 5.13 9.00 3.09
CA ARG A 19 5.30 8.92 4.55
C ARG A 19 6.76 8.93 5.00
N LEU A 20 7.66 8.38 4.19
CA LEU A 20 9.09 8.39 4.49
C LEU A 20 9.72 9.76 4.23
N ALA A 21 9.23 10.52 3.24
CA ALA A 21 9.71 11.87 2.95
C ALA A 21 9.51 12.82 4.13
N ASP A 22 8.43 12.65 4.92
CA ASP A 22 8.22 13.39 6.17
C ASP A 22 9.33 13.17 7.21
N HIS A 23 9.92 11.97 7.21
CA HIS A 23 10.95 11.57 8.18
C HIS A 23 12.37 11.73 7.66
N PHE A 24 12.55 11.73 6.34
CA PHE A 24 13.83 11.80 5.64
C PHE A 24 13.74 12.85 4.53
N PRO A 25 13.95 14.15 4.83
CA PRO A 25 13.83 15.22 3.84
C PRO A 25 14.88 15.15 2.73
N GLU A 26 15.90 14.29 2.87
CA GLU A 26 16.96 14.10 1.88
C GLU A 26 16.58 13.18 0.72
N ILE A 27 15.47 12.44 0.81
CA ILE A 27 15.03 11.56 -0.28
C ILE A 27 14.16 12.30 -1.29
N ASP A 28 14.43 12.11 -2.58
CA ASP A 28 13.61 12.60 -3.69
C ASP A 28 12.60 11.51 -4.10
N ILE A 29 11.32 11.90 -4.21
CA ILE A 29 10.20 11.01 -4.54
C ILE A 29 9.41 11.46 -5.79
N ASP A 30 9.87 12.49 -6.51
CA ASP A 30 9.12 13.07 -7.65
C ASP A 30 9.17 12.20 -8.91
N THR A 31 10.09 11.24 -8.96
CA THR A 31 10.22 10.32 -10.10
C THR A 31 9.23 9.16 -9.98
N ASP A 32 8.07 9.30 -10.60
CA ASP A 32 7.13 8.19 -10.76
C ASP A 32 7.69 7.13 -11.73
N ILE A 33 7.68 5.86 -11.30
CA ILE A 33 8.09 4.70 -12.12
C ILE A 33 6.88 3.76 -12.26
N SER A 34 6.55 3.38 -13.50
CA SER A 34 5.48 2.43 -13.84
C SER A 34 4.05 2.99 -13.72
N PHE A 35 3.05 2.11 -13.82
CA PHE A 35 1.61 2.39 -13.74
C PHE A 35 1.04 2.05 -12.35
N THR A 36 -0.19 2.53 -12.07
CA THR A 36 -0.92 2.21 -10.83
C THR A 36 -1.16 0.71 -10.71
N GLN A 37 -0.59 0.11 -9.68
CA GLN A 37 -0.78 -1.31 -9.37
C GLN A 37 -2.03 -1.52 -8.53
N VAL A 38 -2.69 -2.66 -8.71
CA VAL A 38 -3.87 -3.04 -7.91
C VAL A 38 -3.40 -3.92 -6.76
N GLU A 39 -3.67 -3.48 -5.53
CA GLU A 39 -3.41 -4.29 -4.33
C GLU A 39 -4.46 -5.39 -4.17
N SER A 40 -4.02 -6.59 -3.80
CA SER A 40 -4.89 -7.75 -3.57
C SER A 40 -4.25 -8.72 -2.59
N TRP A 41 -5.07 -9.53 -1.92
CA TRP A 41 -4.57 -10.59 -1.06
C TRP A 41 -4.34 -11.86 -1.86
N ALA A 42 -3.17 -12.48 -1.67
CA ALA A 42 -2.83 -13.75 -2.28
C ALA A 42 -3.32 -14.91 -1.40
N LEU A 43 -3.92 -15.92 -2.03
CA LEU A 43 -4.35 -17.16 -1.39
C LEU A 43 -3.73 -18.37 -2.09
N ARG A 44 -3.78 -19.52 -1.41
CA ARG A 44 -3.38 -20.80 -2.02
C ARG A 44 -4.32 -21.11 -3.21
N PRO A 45 -3.81 -21.59 -4.36
CA PRO A 45 -4.61 -21.73 -5.58
C PRO A 45 -5.86 -22.62 -5.47
N ASP A 46 -5.84 -23.61 -4.59
CA ASP A 46 -6.92 -24.58 -4.33
C ASP A 46 -7.94 -24.11 -3.28
N ALA A 47 -7.70 -22.98 -2.62
CA ALA A 47 -8.53 -22.49 -1.51
C ALA A 47 -9.79 -21.73 -2.02
N LEU A 48 -10.55 -22.35 -2.93
CA LEU A 48 -11.68 -21.72 -3.62
C LEU A 48 -12.78 -21.22 -2.67
N HIS A 49 -13.11 -22.00 -1.64
CA HIS A 49 -14.13 -21.62 -0.65
C HIS A 49 -13.71 -20.42 0.20
N LEU A 50 -12.41 -20.34 0.53
CA LEU A 50 -11.86 -19.22 1.29
C LEU A 50 -11.82 -17.96 0.43
N LEU A 51 -11.43 -18.09 -0.85
CA LEU A 51 -11.45 -16.98 -1.81
C LEU A 51 -12.84 -16.35 -1.91
N ASP A 52 -13.88 -17.18 -2.10
CA ASP A 52 -15.26 -16.71 -2.21
C ASP A 52 -15.75 -16.02 -0.92
N SER A 53 -15.50 -16.67 0.22
CA SER A 53 -15.88 -16.13 1.54
C SER A 53 -15.18 -14.80 1.82
N LEU A 54 -13.89 -14.71 1.49
CA LEU A 54 -13.07 -13.53 1.73
C LEU A 54 -13.47 -12.38 0.82
N ASN A 55 -13.71 -12.62 -0.47
CA ASN A 55 -14.18 -11.60 -1.40
C ASN A 55 -15.57 -11.08 -1.01
N SER A 56 -16.48 -11.98 -0.62
CA SER A 56 -17.82 -11.63 -0.16
C SER A 56 -17.79 -10.82 1.15
N TRP A 57 -16.87 -11.13 2.05
CA TRP A 57 -16.65 -10.34 3.26
C TRP A 57 -16.03 -8.98 2.93
N LEU A 58 -14.98 -8.94 2.09
CA LEU A 58 -14.25 -7.72 1.78
C LEU A 58 -15.14 -6.69 1.09
N SER A 59 -15.96 -7.11 0.12
CA SER A 59 -16.92 -6.23 -0.56
C SER A 59 -17.87 -5.56 0.43
N ARG A 60 -18.44 -6.33 1.37
CA ARG A 60 -19.31 -5.78 2.42
C ARG A 60 -18.56 -4.92 3.42
N PHE A 61 -17.34 -5.31 3.79
CA PHE A 61 -16.53 -4.58 4.77
C PHE A 61 -16.11 -3.20 4.26
N ARG A 62 -15.80 -3.08 2.96
CA ARG A 62 -15.43 -1.81 2.32
C ARG A 62 -16.53 -0.76 2.36
N GLU A 63 -17.79 -1.16 2.48
CA GLU A 63 -18.93 -0.25 2.62
C GLU A 63 -19.13 0.25 4.07
N THR A 64 -18.37 -0.29 5.02
CA THR A 64 -18.50 0.07 6.44
C THR A 64 -17.69 1.31 6.80
N ARG A 65 -18.18 2.09 7.77
CA ARG A 65 -17.44 3.24 8.32
C ARG A 65 -16.11 2.83 8.95
N GLN A 66 -16.01 1.60 9.46
CA GLN A 66 -14.79 1.06 10.05
C GLN A 66 -13.67 0.97 9.02
N PHE A 67 -13.99 0.56 7.78
CA PHE A 67 -13.03 0.56 6.68
C PHE A 67 -12.52 1.99 6.41
N ASP A 68 -13.42 2.97 6.31
CA ASP A 68 -13.04 4.37 6.10
C ASP A 68 -12.13 4.92 7.20
N LEU A 69 -12.40 4.57 8.47
CA LEU A 69 -11.58 5.00 9.60
C LEU A 69 -10.17 4.41 9.55
N ILE A 70 -10.05 3.12 9.21
CA ILE A 70 -8.75 2.47 9.03
C ILE A 70 -8.01 3.10 7.87
N PHE A 71 -8.67 3.25 6.71
CA PHE A 71 -8.06 3.83 5.53
C PHE A 71 -7.54 5.24 5.79
N ARG A 72 -8.36 6.08 6.43
CA ARG A 72 -7.94 7.45 6.79
C ARG A 72 -6.75 7.47 7.74
N ARG A 73 -6.70 6.57 8.71
CA ARG A 73 -5.60 6.55 9.68
C ARG A 73 -4.23 6.27 9.04
N TYR A 74 -4.18 5.50 7.96
CA TYR A 74 -2.92 5.01 7.38
C TYR A 74 -2.56 5.60 6.01
N TYR A 75 -3.56 6.08 5.25
CA TYR A 75 -3.39 6.49 3.84
C TYR A 75 -3.97 7.87 3.52
N LYS A 76 -4.52 8.58 4.50
CA LYS A 76 -5.12 9.89 4.25
C LYS A 76 -4.59 10.88 5.29
N GLU A 77 -4.14 12.03 4.82
CA GLU A 77 -3.92 13.20 5.66
C GLU A 77 -5.24 13.71 6.26
#